data_AF-A0A969LUF1-F1
#
_entry.id   AF-A0A969LUF1-F1
#
_cell.length_a   1.000
_cell.length_b   1.000
_cell.length_c   1.000
_cell.angle_alpha   90.00
_cell.angle_beta   90.00
_cell.angle_gamma   90.00
#
_symmetry.space_group_name_H-M   'P 1'
#
loop_
_entity.id
_entity.type
_entity.pdbx_description
1 polymer ?
#
loop_
_entity_poly.entity_id
_entity_poly.type
_entity_poly.pdbx_seq_one_letter_code
_entity_poly.pdbx_strand_id
1 'polypeptide(L)' 'MNNSVIKDPTFPMRHTQVTELKNTAKIADLAKDVDVLITRNGETIAYLVNPERYEALISAWNELQIKGS' A
#
# COMPACT_ATOMS: atom_id res chain seq x y z
N MET A 1 19.47 4.64 15.49
CA MET A 1 18.12 4.12 15.21
C MET A 1 18.13 3.59 13.79
N ASN A 2 18.26 2.26 13.62
CA ASN A 2 18.19 1.64 12.30
C ASN A 2 16.72 1.51 11.93
N ASN A 3 16.23 2.42 11.08
CA ASN A 3 14.97 2.22 10.38
C ASN A 3 15.18 1.10 9.35
N SER A 4 15.05 -0.15 9.78
CA SER A 4 15.01 -1.31 8.90
C SER A 4 13.67 -1.36 8.17
N VAL A 5 13.38 -0.34 7.36
CA VAL A 5 12.40 -0.47 6.28
C VAL A 5 13.12 -1.26 5.20
N ILE A 6 12.87 -2.57 5.15
CA ILE A 6 13.35 -3.41 4.05
C ILE A 6 12.64 -2.89 2.79
N LYS A 7 13.37 -2.10 1.99
CA LYS A 7 12.94 -1.73 0.64
C LYS A 7 13.17 -2.95 -0.22
N ASP A 8 12.21 -3.86 -0.25
CA ASP A 8 12.22 -4.94 -1.23
C ASP A 8 12.00 -4.30 -2.61
N PRO A 9 13.02 -4.29 -3.50
CA PRO A 9 12.91 -3.66 -4.81
C PRO A 9 11.99 -4.44 -5.77
N THR A 10 11.59 -5.66 -5.40
CA THR A 10 10.65 -6.49 -6.14
C THR A 10 9.21 -6.32 -5.66
N PHE A 11 9.01 -5.62 -4.54
CA PHE A 11 7.67 -5.34 -4.03
C PHE A 11 6.94 -4.39 -5.01
N PRO A 12 5.80 -4.82 -5.59
CA PRO A 12 5.12 -4.08 -6.65
C PRO A 12 4.41 -2.86 -6.07
N MET A 13 5.17 -1.82 -5.77
CA MET A 13 4.69 -0.59 -5.15
C MET A 13 5.05 0.60 -6.03
N ARG A 14 4.00 1.28 -6.50
CA ARG A 14 4.13 2.49 -7.31
C ARG A 14 4.17 3.71 -6.40
N HIS A 15 5.00 4.68 -6.76
CA HIS A 15 5.06 5.97 -6.09
C HIS A 15 4.35 7.00 -6.96
N THR A 16 3.43 7.78 -6.39
CA THR A 16 2.74 8.86 -7.10
C THR A 16 2.73 10.13 -6.25
N GLN A 17 2.76 11.29 -6.91
CA GLN A 17 2.65 12.56 -6.21
C GLN A 17 1.19 12.94 -5.99
N VAL A 18 0.88 13.57 -4.86
CA VAL A 18 -0.48 14.08 -4.58
C VAL A 18 -1.01 14.98 -5.70
N THR A 19 -0.13 15.73 -6.36
CA THR A 19 -0.47 16.63 -7.48
C THR A 19 -1.00 15.90 -8.70
N GLU A 20 -0.69 14.62 -8.86
CA GLU A 20 -1.14 13.73 -9.95
C GLU A 20 -2.53 13.13 -9.65
N LEU A 21 -2.97 13.19 -8.39
CA LEU A 21 -4.19 12.56 -7.86
C LEU A 21 -5.41 13.50 -7.86
N LYS A 22 -5.52 14.40 -8.86
CA LYS A 22 -6.64 15.35 -8.94
C LYS A 22 -7.98 14.70 -9.33
N ASN A 23 -7.97 13.42 -9.72
CA ASN A 23 -9.17 12.70 -10.15
C ASN A 23 -9.23 11.34 -9.45
N THR A 24 -10.26 11.15 -8.62
CA THR A 24 -10.52 9.95 -7.81
C THR A 24 -10.56 8.66 -8.65
N ALA A 25 -11.03 8.72 -9.90
CA ALA A 25 -11.06 7.55 -10.78
C ALA A 25 -9.66 7.06 -11.15
N LYS A 26 -8.71 7.98 -11.37
CA LYS A 26 -7.31 7.62 -11.65
C LYS A 26 -6.63 6.98 -10.44
N ILE A 27 -7.02 7.39 -9.23
CA ILE A 27 -6.50 6.82 -7.98
C ILE A 27 -6.92 5.35 -7.86
N ALA A 28 -8.20 5.06 -8.13
CA ALA A 28 -8.73 3.70 -8.10
C ALA A 28 -8.08 2.80 -9.16
N ASP A 29 -7.90 3.30 -10.39
CA ASP A 29 -7.21 2.56 -11.46
C ASP A 29 -5.74 2.27 -11.10
N LEU A 30 -5.04 3.21 -10.45
CA LEU A 30 -3.65 3.01 -10.04
C LEU A 30 -3.49 1.90 -9.00
N ALA A 31 -4.46 1.76 -8.08
CA ALA A 31 -4.44 0.77 -7.01
C ALA A 31 -5.02 -0.59 -7.40
N LYS A 32 -5.52 -0.75 -8.63
CA LYS A 32 -6.18 -1.97 -9.09
C LYS A 32 -5.22 -3.14 -9.26
N ASP A 33 -4.00 -2.89 -9.68
CA ASP A 33 -3.03 -3.95 -10.01
C ASP A 33 -1.82 -3.98 -9.07
N VAL A 34 -1.60 -2.92 -8.31
CA VAL A 34 -0.42 -2.69 -7.47
C VAL A 34 -0.80 -1.81 -6.28
N ASP A 35 0.03 -1.77 -5.24
CA ASP A 35 -0.16 -0.73 -4.22
C ASP A 35 0.47 0.57 -4.65
N VAL A 36 -0.01 1.64 -4.03
CA VAL A 36 0.43 2.98 -4.32
C VAL A 36 0.82 3.70 -3.04
N LEU A 37 2.05 4.19 -3.04
CA LEU A 37 2.59 5.15 -2.10
C LEU A 37 2.29 6.56 -2.59
N ILE A 38 1.52 7.31 -1.82
CA ILE A 38 1.22 8.71 -2.12
C ILE A 38 2.18 9.60 -1.34
N THR A 39 2.90 10.44 -2.07
CA THR A 39 3.92 11.33 -1.49
C THR A 39 3.63 12.80 -1.75
N ARG A 40 3.97 13.65 -0.77
CA ARG A 40 3.95 15.11 -0.86
C ARG A 40 5.23 15.65 -0.27
N ASN A 41 5.98 16.46 -1.03
CA ASN A 41 7.25 17.04 -0.59
C ASN A 41 8.28 16.01 -0.09
N GLY A 42 8.31 14.82 -0.70
CA GLY A 42 9.21 13.73 -0.29
C GLY A 42 8.72 12.92 0.92
N GLU A 43 7.64 13.34 1.57
CA GLU A 43 7.02 12.63 2.68
C GLU A 43 5.89 11.74 2.18
N THR A 44 5.75 10.55 2.76
CA THR A 44 4.62 9.67 2.49
C THR A 44 3.43 10.13 3.33
N ILE A 45 2.29 10.36 2.68
CA ILE A 45 1.08 10.82 3.35
C ILE A 45 -0.08 9.83 3.31
N ALA A 46 -0.06 8.87 2.38
CA ALA A 46 -1.06 7.83 2.29
C ALA A 46 -0.52 6.58 1.57
N TYR A 47 -1.15 5.45 1.88
CA TYR A 47 -0.93 4.16 1.25
C TYR A 47 -2.26 3.66 0.70
N LEU A 48 -2.31 3.34 -0.58
CA LEU A 48 -3.44 2.66 -1.22
C LEU A 48 -3.02 1.22 -1.44
N VAL A 49 -3.73 0.31 -0.82
CA VAL A 49 -3.45 -1.12 -0.94
C VAL A 49 -4.41 -1.70 -1.98
N ASN A 50 -3.88 -2.58 -2.82
CA ASN A 50 -4.71 -3.36 -3.72
C ASN A 50 -5.82 -4.11 -2.94
N PRO A 51 -7.09 -4.06 -3.37
CA PRO A 51 -8.19 -4.68 -2.63
C PRO A 51 -8.03 -6.18 -2.37
N GLU A 52 -7.60 -6.97 -3.36
CA GLU A 52 -7.41 -8.43 -3.19
C GLU A 52 -6.33 -8.70 -2.16
N ARG A 53 -5.26 -7.90 -2.18
CA ARG A 53 -4.19 -8.05 -1.21
C ARG A 53 -4.58 -7.57 0.18
N TYR A 54 -5.39 -6.54 0.29
CA TYR A 54 -5.96 -6.11 1.56
C TYR A 54 -6.77 -7.25 2.20
N GLU A 55 -7.66 -7.88 1.43
CA GLU A 55 -8.44 -9.04 1.90
C GLU A 55 -7.54 -10.21 2.32
N ALA A 56 -6.51 -10.53 1.53
CA ALA A 56 -5.55 -11.57 1.88
C ALA A 56 -4.80 -11.27 3.19
N LEU A 57 -4.41 -10.02 3.43
CA LEU A 57 -3.76 -9.58 4.67
C LEU A 57 -4.69 -9.71 5.88
N ILE A 58 -5.93 -9.28 5.75
CA ILE A 58 -6.94 -9.38 6.82
C ILE A 58 -7.27 -10.85 7.12
N SER A 59 -7.44 -11.67 6.10
CA SER A 59 -7.68 -13.10 6.24
C SER A 59 -6.52 -13.79 6.97
N ALA A 60 -5.27 -13.55 6.55
CA ALA A 60 -4.09 -14.10 7.21
C ALA A 60 -3.95 -13.63 8.67
N TRP A 61 -4.25 -12.35 8.94
CA TRP A 61 -4.25 -11.82 10.30
C TRP A 61 -5.27 -12.52 11.21
N ASN A 62 -6.50 -12.69 10.71
CA ASN A 62 -7.56 -13.36 11.45
C ASN A 62 -7.21 -14.83 11.75
N GLU A 63 -6.63 -15.54 10.79
CA GLU A 63 -6.16 -16.92 11.01
C GLU A 63 -5.07 -17.00 12.09
N LEU A 64 -4.14 -16.03 12.12
CA LEU A 64 -3.10 -15.95 13.16
C LEU A 64 -3.70 -15.69 14.54
N GLN A 65 -4.73 -14.84 14.65
CA GLN A 65 -5.41 -14.59 15.93
C GLN A 65 -6.15 -15.83 16.43
N ILE A 66 -6.77 -16.59 15.53
CA ILE A 66 -7.49 -17.83 15.88
C ILE A 66 -6.50 -18.91 16.34
N LYS A 67 -5.34 -19.04 15.69
CA LYS A 67 -4.31 -20.04 16.07
C LYS A 67 -3.50 -19.66 17.31
N GLY A 68 -3.50 -18.39 17.69
CA GLY A 68 -2.82 -17.89 18.89
C GLY A 68 -3.67 -17.90 20.16
N SER A 69 -4.94 -18.35 20.09
CA SER A 69 -5.90 -18.43 21.20
C SER A 69 -6.10 -19.85 21.70
#